data_AF-A0A963ER31-F1
#
_entry.id   AF-A0A963ER31-F1
#
_cell.length_a   1.000
_cell.length_b   1.000
_cell.length_c   1.000
_cell.angle_alpha   90.00
_cell.angle_beta   90.00
_cell.angle_gamma   90.00
#
_symmetry.space_group_name_H-M   'P 1'
#
loop_
_entity.id
_entity.type
_entity.pdbx_description
1 polymer ?
#
loop_
_entity_poly.entity_id
_entity_poly.type
_entity_poly.pdbx_seq_one_letter_code
_entity_poly.pdbx_strand_id
1 'polypeptide(L)'
;MEKTVLTAERLLQDSFRLGVRILESGFEPTLIIAVWRGGTPVGMAVQEIMAYCGVNPDHIAIRTSSYTGVDERSAVAVHGLDYIIEKICRDDRVLIVDDVFDTGNTFKAVIGEIRSR
;
A
#
# COMPACT_ATOMS: atom_id res chain seq x y z
N MET A 1 10.57 -23.84 -14.72
CA MET A 1 10.49 -22.70 -13.77
C MET A 1 9.94 -23.24 -12.47
N GLU A 2 10.72 -23.16 -11.40
CA GLU A 2 10.27 -23.53 -10.06
C GLU A 2 9.31 -22.44 -9.56
N LYS A 3 8.10 -22.83 -9.12
CA LYS A 3 7.08 -21.90 -8.64
C LYS A 3 6.94 -22.05 -7.13
N THR A 4 7.16 -20.98 -6.40
CA THR A 4 6.80 -20.91 -4.98
C THR A 4 5.32 -20.56 -4.86
N VAL A 5 4.52 -21.46 -4.29
CA VAL A 5 3.10 -21.23 -4.02
C VAL A 5 2.95 -20.82 -2.55
N LEU A 6 2.37 -19.65 -2.33
CA LEU A 6 2.05 -19.16 -0.98
C LEU A 6 0.63 -19.59 -0.59
N THR A 7 0.47 -20.11 0.62
CA THR A 7 -0.85 -20.34 1.20
C THR A 7 -1.43 -19.01 1.72
N ALA A 8 -2.76 -18.92 1.78
CA ALA A 8 -3.43 -17.76 2.37
C ALA A 8 -2.98 -17.51 3.82
N GLU A 9 -2.82 -18.57 4.60
CA GLU A 9 -2.31 -18.50 5.97
C GLU A 9 -0.90 -17.90 6.03
N ARG A 10 0.01 -18.34 5.15
CA ARG A 10 1.37 -17.82 5.12
C ARG A 10 1.40 -16.34 4.75
N LEU A 11 0.63 -15.94 3.75
CA LEU A 11 0.49 -14.53 3.37
C LEU A 11 -0.02 -13.68 4.54
N LEU A 12 -1.05 -14.15 5.24
CA LEU A 12 -1.62 -13.45 6.40
C LEU A 12 -0.59 -13.30 7.54
N GLN A 13 0.10 -14.39 7.91
CA GLN A 13 1.12 -14.37 8.95
C GLN A 13 2.30 -13.46 8.58
N ASP A 14 2.74 -13.48 7.32
CA ASP A 14 3.80 -12.60 6.83
C ASP A 14 3.36 -11.13 6.83
N SER A 15 2.08 -10.86 6.55
CA SER A 15 1.51 -9.50 6.63
C SER A 15 1.44 -8.99 8.06
N PHE A 16 1.07 -9.83 9.04
CA PHE A 16 1.13 -9.46 10.46
C PHE A 16 2.57 -9.20 10.91
N ARG A 17 3.52 -10.07 10.52
CA ARG A 17 4.95 -9.87 10.79
C ARG A 17 5.45 -8.55 10.21
N LEU A 18 5.01 -8.18 9.00
CA LEU A 18 5.33 -6.88 8.41
C LEU A 18 4.79 -5.73 9.26
N GLY A 19 3.52 -5.78 9.69
CA GLY A 19 2.94 -4.74 10.53
C GLY A 19 3.64 -4.58 11.88
N VAL A 20 4.04 -5.69 12.53
CA VAL A 20 4.88 -5.65 13.75
C VAL A 20 6.21 -4.94 13.48
N ARG A 21 6.91 -5.29 12.39
CA ARG A 21 8.19 -4.64 12.03
C ARG A 21 8.05 -3.14 11.77
N ILE A 22 6.92 -2.70 11.23
CA ILE A 22 6.65 -1.28 11.02
C ILE A 22 6.51 -0.57 12.37
N LEU A 23 5.74 -1.13 13.30
CA LEU A 23 5.59 -0.59 14.66
C LEU A 23 6.93 -0.57 15.41
N GLU A 24 7.71 -1.65 15.35
CA GLU A 24 9.03 -1.75 15.97
C GLU A 24 10.05 -0.74 15.40
N SER A 25 9.84 -0.25 14.18
CA SER A 25 10.65 0.82 13.60
C SER A 25 10.35 2.20 14.20
N GLY A 26 9.32 2.33 15.04
CA GLY A 26 8.83 3.60 15.57
C GLY A 26 7.97 4.38 14.58
N PHE A 27 7.61 3.78 13.44
CA PHE A 27 6.75 4.41 12.45
C PHE A 27 5.27 4.17 12.78
N GLU A 28 4.60 5.21 13.25
CA GLU A 28 3.16 5.20 13.55
C GLU A 28 2.40 5.93 12.43
N PRO A 29 1.92 5.24 11.38
CA PRO A 29 1.22 5.91 10.30
C PRO A 29 -0.07 6.58 10.79
N THR A 30 -0.44 7.68 10.15
CA THR A 30 -1.78 8.27 10.27
C THR A 30 -2.71 7.79 9.16
N LEU A 31 -2.12 7.31 8.06
CA LEU A 31 -2.85 6.85 6.89
C LEU A 31 -2.15 5.63 6.26
N ILE A 32 -2.94 4.62 5.93
CA ILE A 32 -2.54 3.46 5.11
C ILE A 32 -3.21 3.57 3.74
N ILE A 33 -2.40 3.42 2.68
CA ILE A 33 -2.84 3.31 1.29
C ILE A 33 -2.46 1.91 0.80
N ALA A 34 -3.44 1.01 0.73
CA ALA A 34 -3.25 -0.30 0.14
C ALA A 34 -3.45 -0.27 -1.39
N VAL A 35 -2.51 -0.86 -2.13
CA VAL A 35 -2.59 -0.96 -3.58
C VAL A 35 -3.52 -2.12 -3.95
N TRP A 36 -4.72 -1.80 -4.41
CA TRP A 36 -5.67 -2.77 -4.93
C TRP A 36 -5.15 -3.35 -6.26
N ARG A 37 -5.20 -4.67 -6.48
CA ARG A 37 -5.88 -5.69 -5.66
C ARG A 37 -4.99 -6.34 -4.59
N GLY A 38 -3.74 -6.61 -4.96
CA GLY A 38 -2.85 -7.51 -4.22
C GLY A 38 -2.48 -7.00 -2.83
N GLY A 39 -2.19 -5.70 -2.73
CA GLY A 39 -1.91 -5.04 -1.46
C GLY A 39 -3.06 -4.97 -0.48
N THR A 40 -4.33 -5.14 -0.90
CA THR A 40 -5.49 -4.98 0.00
C THR A 40 -5.48 -5.97 1.18
N PRO A 41 -5.35 -7.31 0.97
CA PRO A 41 -5.20 -8.25 2.09
C PRO A 41 -4.03 -7.95 3.03
N VAL A 42 -2.90 -7.48 2.48
CA VAL A 42 -1.70 -7.15 3.28
C VAL A 42 -1.97 -5.90 4.12
N GLY A 43 -2.50 -4.84 3.51
CA GLY A 43 -2.88 -3.61 4.20
C GLY A 43 -3.91 -3.84 5.31
N MET A 44 -4.88 -4.73 5.09
CA MET A 44 -5.87 -5.10 6.12
C MET A 44 -5.21 -5.75 7.34
N ALA A 45 -4.32 -6.71 7.14
CA ALA A 45 -3.62 -7.36 8.24
C ALA A 45 -2.68 -6.39 8.98
N VAL A 46 -2.02 -5.49 8.25
CA VAL A 46 -1.18 -4.43 8.83
C VAL A 46 -2.01 -3.46 9.66
N GLN A 47 -3.18 -3.03 9.16
CA GLN A 47 -4.10 -2.17 9.92
C GLN A 47 -4.56 -2.87 11.21
N GLU A 48 -4.92 -4.15 11.14
CA GLU A 48 -5.42 -4.91 12.29
C GLU A 48 -4.38 -5.00 13.41
N ILE A 49 -3.11 -5.29 13.08
CA ILE A 49 -2.05 -5.36 14.10
C ILE A 49 -1.72 -3.97 14.67
N MET A 50 -1.80 -2.91 13.87
CA MET A 50 -1.65 -1.54 14.34
C MET A 50 -2.74 -1.17 15.34
N ALA A 51 -4.01 -1.46 15.01
CA ALA A 51 -5.14 -1.19 15.88
C ALA A 51 -5.02 -1.96 17.20
N TYR A 52 -4.61 -3.23 17.15
CA TYR A 52 -4.33 -4.04 18.34
C TYR A 52 -3.26 -3.40 19.24
N CYS A 53 -2.26 -2.73 18.66
CA CYS A 53 -1.21 -2.02 19.38
C CYS A 53 -1.56 -0.55 19.73
N GLY A 54 -2.78 -0.10 19.48
CA GLY A 54 -3.24 1.24 19.81
C GLY A 54 -2.96 2.33 18.75
N VAL A 55 -2.43 1.96 17.59
CA VAL A 55 -2.21 2.85 16.44
C VAL A 55 -3.37 2.69 15.46
N ASN A 56 -4.16 3.73 15.26
CA ASN A 56 -5.40 3.66 14.47
C ASN A 56 -5.32 4.57 13.23
N PRO A 57 -4.56 4.17 12.19
CA PRO A 57 -4.50 4.95 10.96
C PRO A 57 -5.82 4.84 10.19
N ASP A 58 -6.16 5.89 9.46
CA ASP A 58 -7.14 5.77 8.38
C ASP A 58 -6.62 4.77 7.33
N HIS A 59 -7.50 4.06 6.66
CA HIS A 59 -7.09 3.06 5.67
C HIS A 59 -7.98 3.12 4.43
N ILE A 60 -7.34 3.22 3.26
CA ILE A 60 -8.00 3.11 1.97
C ILE A 60 -7.32 2.10 1.07
N ALA A 61 -8.06 1.63 0.07
CA ALA A 61 -7.48 0.92 -1.06
C ALA A 61 -7.60 1.76 -2.33
N ILE A 62 -6.50 1.91 -3.07
CA ILE A 62 -6.47 2.58 -4.38
C ILE A 62 -6.27 1.58 -5.49
N ARG A 63 -6.94 1.78 -6.62
CA ARG A 63 -6.74 0.95 -7.80
C ARG A 63 -5.66 1.55 -8.67
N THR A 64 -4.68 0.76 -9.06
CA THR A 64 -3.69 1.15 -10.06
C THR A 64 -3.94 0.39 -11.36
N SER A 65 -3.67 1.04 -12.48
CA SER A 65 -3.75 0.43 -13.81
C SER A 65 -2.53 0.81 -14.62
N SER A 66 -1.82 -0.18 -15.17
CA SER A 66 -0.73 0.04 -16.11
C SER A 66 -1.29 0.20 -17.53
N TYR A 67 -1.09 1.35 -18.15
CA TYR A 67 -1.46 1.55 -19.56
C TYR A 67 -0.40 0.94 -20.47
N THR A 68 -0.63 -0.27 -20.98
CA THR A 68 0.21 -0.86 -22.03
C THR A 68 -0.27 -0.37 -23.40
N GLY A 69 0.23 0.79 -23.84
CA GLY A 69 0.29 1.12 -25.27
C GLY A 69 1.32 0.19 -25.96
N VAL A 70 1.16 -0.04 -27.26
CA VAL A 70 1.89 -1.08 -28.02
C VAL A 70 3.42 -0.90 -28.05
N ASP A 71 4.00 0.24 -27.65
CA ASP A 71 5.45 0.44 -27.75
C ASP A 71 6.10 1.37 -26.70
N GLU A 72 5.42 1.72 -25.60
CA GLU A 72 5.99 2.64 -24.60
C GLU A 72 5.91 2.11 -23.17
N ARG A 73 6.96 2.39 -22.38
CA ARG A 73 6.99 2.16 -20.93
C ARG A 73 5.74 2.76 -20.31
N SER A 74 4.92 1.89 -19.75
CA SER A 74 3.54 2.14 -19.38
C SER A 74 3.42 3.13 -18.20
N ALA A 75 2.71 4.23 -18.41
CA ALA A 75 2.29 5.10 -17.32
C ALA A 75 1.31 4.35 -16.40
N VAL A 76 1.51 4.47 -15.09
CA VAL A 76 0.58 3.93 -14.10
C VAL A 76 -0.43 5.01 -13.75
N ALA A 77 -1.71 4.74 -13.98
CA ALA A 77 -2.78 5.58 -13.46
C ALA A 77 -3.26 5.09 -12.10
N VAL A 78 -3.57 6.06 -11.24
CA VAL A 78 -4.07 5.86 -9.89
C VAL A 78 -5.53 6.29 -9.85
N HIS A 79 -6.41 5.42 -9.36
CA HIS A 79 -7.84 5.66 -9.24
C HIS A 79 -8.26 5.56 -7.77
N GLY A 80 -9.19 6.43 -7.36
CA GLY A 80 -9.74 6.43 -6.00
C GLY A 80 -8.91 7.20 -4.96
N LEU A 81 -7.90 7.96 -5.40
CA LEU A 81 -7.09 8.79 -4.52
C LEU A 81 -7.75 10.15 -4.21
N ASP A 82 -8.74 10.59 -5.00
CA ASP A 82 -9.37 11.91 -4.87
C ASP A 82 -9.92 12.16 -3.45
N TYR A 83 -10.51 11.14 -2.82
CA TYR A 83 -11.03 11.22 -1.44
C TYR A 83 -9.95 11.53 -0.40
N ILE A 84 -8.70 11.14 -0.67
CA ILE A 84 -7.57 11.37 0.24
C ILE A 84 -6.83 12.65 -0.05
N ILE A 85 -6.72 13.03 -1.31
CA ILE A 85 -6.06 14.27 -1.69
C ILE A 85 -6.65 15.47 -0.93
N GLU A 86 -7.97 15.49 -0.71
CA GLU A 86 -8.64 16.57 0.03
C GLU A 86 -8.42 16.50 1.54
N LYS A 87 -7.96 15.36 2.07
CA LYS A 87 -7.82 15.09 3.51
C LYS A 87 -6.38 15.03 4.00
N ILE A 88 -5.45 14.66 3.12
CA ILE A 88 -4.05 14.51 3.45
C ILE A 88 -3.44 15.89 3.71
N CYS A 89 -2.69 16.00 4.79
CA CYS A 89 -1.98 17.20 5.17
C CYS A 89 -0.49 16.90 5.35
N ARG A 90 0.32 17.95 5.54
CA ARG A 90 1.78 17.80 5.70
C ARG A 90 2.19 17.01 6.94
N ASP A 91 1.32 16.92 7.94
CA ASP A 91 1.59 16.21 9.18
C ASP A 91 1.26 14.71 9.10
N ASP A 92 0.66 14.27 7.98
CA ASP A 92 0.33 12.88 7.76
C ASP A 92 1.55 12.00 7.49
N ARG A 93 1.58 10.87 8.17
CA ARG A 93 2.59 9.81 8.00
C ARG A 93 1.95 8.70 7.20
N VAL A 94 2.23 8.69 5.90
CA VAL A 94 1.59 7.80 4.94
C VAL A 94 2.37 6.49 4.81
N LEU A 95 1.68 5.37 5.03
CA LEU A 95 2.17 4.03 4.72
C LEU A 95 1.51 3.54 3.42
N ILE A 96 2.30 3.29 2.38
CA ILE A 96 1.81 2.65 1.15
C ILE A 96 2.15 1.16 1.22
N VAL A 97 1.17 0.29 1.00
CA VAL A 97 1.30 -1.17 1.15
C VAL A 97 0.91 -1.88 -0.16
N ASP A 98 1.73 -2.85 -0.58
CA ASP A 98 1.44 -3.75 -1.70
C ASP A 98 1.83 -5.19 -1.34
N ASP A 99 1.34 -6.19 -2.07
CA ASP A 99 1.72 -7.59 -1.85
C ASP A 99 3.11 -7.93 -2.40
N VAL A 100 3.51 -7.26 -3.47
CA VAL A 100 4.82 -7.44 -4.10
C VAL A 100 5.41 -6.09 -4.51
N PHE A 101 6.68 -5.88 -4.18
CA PHE A 101 7.46 -4.77 -4.70
C PHE A 101 8.40 -5.28 -5.81
N ASP A 102 8.13 -4.90 -7.05
CA ASP A 102 8.94 -5.24 -8.22
C ASP A 102 9.72 -4.01 -8.73
N THR A 103 9.29 -3.39 -9.84
CA THR A 103 9.96 -2.23 -10.45
C THR A 103 9.81 -0.92 -9.66
N GLY A 104 8.88 -0.87 -8.70
CA GLY A 104 8.54 0.33 -7.93
C GLY A 104 7.77 1.41 -8.71
N ASN A 105 7.40 1.18 -9.98
CA ASN A 105 6.69 2.18 -10.80
C ASN A 105 5.33 2.56 -10.22
N THR A 106 4.61 1.59 -9.63
CA THR A 106 3.34 1.83 -8.94
C THR A 106 3.51 2.83 -7.81
N PHE A 107 4.49 2.61 -6.92
CA PHE A 107 4.78 3.51 -5.80
C PHE A 107 5.20 4.90 -6.29
N LYS A 108 6.02 4.98 -7.35
CA LYS A 108 6.39 6.28 -7.94
C LYS A 108 5.18 7.07 -8.42
N ALA A 109 4.22 6.42 -9.08
CA ALA A 109 3.01 7.08 -9.55
C ALA A 109 2.12 7.54 -8.39
N VAL A 110 1.92 6.69 -7.38
CA VAL A 110 1.14 7.04 -6.18
C VAL A 110 1.78 8.22 -5.43
N ILE A 111 3.10 8.17 -5.19
CA ILE A 111 3.83 9.27 -4.55
C ILE A 111 3.77 10.55 -5.40
N GLY A 112 3.86 10.42 -6.72
CA GLY A 112 3.72 11.53 -7.66
C GLY A 112 2.37 12.23 -7.54
N GLU A 113 1.27 11.47 -7.51
CA GLU A 113 -0.08 12.00 -7.38
C GLU A 113 -0.33 12.64 -6.00
N ILE A 114 0.21 12.06 -4.93
CA ILE A 114 0.12 12.65 -3.58
C ILE A 114 0.87 13.99 -3.49
N ARG A 115 2.00 14.12 -4.20
CA ARG A 115 2.87 15.32 -4.13
C ARG A 115 2.48 16.43 -5.11
N SER A 116 1.73 16.11 -6.15
CA SER A 116 1.34 17.08 -7.19
C SER A 116 0.16 17.95 -6.78
N ARG A 117 -0.49 17.65 -5.65
CA ARG A 117 -1.65 18.35 -5.12
C ARG A 117 -1.39 18.78 -3.67
#